data_AF-A0AA37ABC2-F1
#
_entry.id   AF-A0AA37ABC2-F1
#
_cell.length_a   1.000
_cell.length_b   1.000
_cell.length_c   1.000
_cell.angle_alpha   90.00
_cell.angle_beta   90.00
_cell.angle_gamma   90.00
#
_symmetry.space_group_name_H-M   'P 1'
#
loop_
_entity.id
_entity.type
_entity.pdbx_description
1 polymer ?
#
loop_
_entity_poly.entity_id
_entity_poly.type
_entity_poly.pdbx_seq_one_letter_code
_entity_poly.pdbx_strand_id
1 'polypeptide(L)'
;RSGTPRYAHVRGTADPFRQDIAGSDKSYPFHYEGNGNQLFVFEAPIDLLSFICLYPQDWQSRSYLALGGVSGKALDRFLSERKDTRKVFLCLDSDTAGSEACTRLAQSIPGEIAVIRLVPARKDWNDVLRQQGDIPSRKFIAETITLRELPTAQPVPMLRMADVELTSVDWLWFPYIPFGKLTIIQGNPGEGKTYFAMRLAAACTNRKPLPGMETLEPFNIIYQTAEDGLGDTVKPRLMEADADLERVLVIDDRDTPLTLADERIARAIRENNARLVIIDPVQAFLGADVDMNRANEVRPIFRSLGD
;
A
#
# COMPACT_ATOMS: atom_id res chain seq x y z
N ARG A 1 38.36 19.14 -1.35
CA ARG A 1 38.49 20.12 -0.23
C ARG A 1 39.89 20.73 -0.32
N SER A 2 40.03 22.04 -0.54
CA SER A 2 41.33 22.73 -0.76
C SER A 2 42.06 23.14 0.53
N GLY A 3 41.55 22.73 1.71
CA GLY A 3 42.11 23.12 3.01
C GLY A 3 41.87 24.58 3.41
N THR A 4 41.17 25.37 2.59
CA THR A 4 40.91 26.79 2.85
C THR A 4 39.81 26.95 3.90
N PRO A 5 40.08 27.57 5.07
CA PRO A 5 39.05 27.85 6.07
C PRO A 5 37.97 28.78 5.52
N ARG A 6 36.68 28.48 5.80
CA ARG A 6 35.51 29.23 5.31
C ARG A 6 34.66 29.85 6.42
N TYR A 7 34.83 29.39 7.65
CA TYR A 7 34.08 29.86 8.81
C TYR A 7 34.99 29.84 10.03
N ALA A 8 34.92 30.90 10.84
CA ALA A 8 35.60 30.98 12.12
C ALA A 8 34.72 31.69 13.15
N HIS A 9 34.65 31.11 14.35
CA HIS A 9 33.92 31.66 15.49
C HIS A 9 34.89 31.86 16.65
N VAL A 10 34.81 33.02 17.30
CA VAL A 10 35.65 33.39 18.45
C VAL A 10 34.79 33.52 19.69
N ARG A 11 35.32 33.05 20.81
CA ARG A 11 34.71 33.15 22.13
C ARG A 11 35.72 33.65 23.15
N GLY A 12 35.30 34.58 24.00
CA GLY A 12 36.10 35.07 25.13
C GLY A 12 36.30 33.98 26.19
N THR A 13 37.46 34.00 26.83
CA THR A 13 37.81 33.08 27.92
C THR A 13 37.46 33.63 29.30
N ALA A 14 37.40 34.97 29.45
CA ALA A 14 37.07 35.66 30.69
C ALA A 14 35.65 36.24 30.70
N ASP A 15 35.18 36.76 29.56
CA ASP A 15 33.89 37.44 29.41
C ASP A 15 32.94 36.66 28.49
N PRO A 16 31.61 36.87 28.57
CA PRO A 16 30.61 36.22 27.70
C PRO A 16 30.62 36.75 26.25
N PHE A 17 31.79 37.08 25.71
CA PHE A 17 31.99 37.51 24.34
C PHE A 17 31.90 36.31 23.37
N ARG A 18 31.11 36.44 22.31
CA ARG A 18 31.00 35.47 21.21
C ARG A 18 30.78 36.22 19.91
N GLN A 19 31.52 35.87 18.86
CA GLN A 19 31.41 36.53 17.56
C GLN A 19 31.85 35.62 16.40
N ASP A 20 31.15 35.69 15.27
CA ASP A 20 31.63 35.18 13.99
C ASP A 20 32.64 36.16 13.37
N ILE A 21 33.77 35.64 12.87
CA ILE A 21 34.75 36.48 12.16
C ILE A 21 34.13 37.01 10.86
N ALA A 22 34.38 38.30 10.56
CA ALA A 22 33.92 38.93 9.33
C ALA A 22 34.33 38.12 8.08
N GLY A 23 33.38 37.90 7.16
CA GLY A 23 33.58 37.08 5.96
C GLY A 23 33.33 35.58 6.15
N SER A 24 32.93 35.13 7.35
CA SER A 24 32.57 33.74 7.60
C SER A 24 31.29 33.32 6.85
N ASP A 25 31.36 32.17 6.18
CA ASP A 25 30.23 31.54 5.49
C ASP A 25 29.62 30.45 6.38
N LYS A 26 28.42 30.73 6.92
CA LYS A 26 27.67 29.81 7.79
C LYS A 26 27.21 28.52 7.10
N SER A 27 27.36 28.41 5.78
CA SER A 27 27.12 27.15 5.08
C SER A 27 28.26 26.14 5.27
N TYR A 28 29.45 26.57 5.72
CA TYR A 28 30.59 25.70 6.03
C TYR A 28 30.91 25.62 7.53
N PRO A 29 29.96 25.22 8.40
CA PRO A 29 30.24 25.22 9.82
C PRO A 29 31.09 24.00 10.23
N PHE A 30 31.37 23.92 11.52
CA PHE A 30 32.01 22.76 12.12
C PHE A 30 31.16 21.50 11.95
N HIS A 31 31.75 20.46 11.36
CA HIS A 31 31.07 19.18 11.14
C HIS A 31 32.10 18.04 11.04
N TYR A 32 31.59 16.82 11.19
CA TYR A 32 32.30 15.57 10.92
C TYR A 32 31.46 14.73 9.97
N GLU A 33 32.09 14.16 8.94
CA GLU A 33 31.44 13.27 7.99
C GLU A 33 31.85 11.83 8.26
N GLY A 34 30.89 11.00 8.67
CA GLY A 34 31.07 9.56 8.79
C GLY A 34 30.66 8.80 7.53
N ASN A 35 30.85 7.48 7.57
CA ASN A 35 30.52 6.58 6.45
C ASN A 35 29.07 6.06 6.47
N GLY A 36 28.29 6.37 7.51
CA GLY A 36 26.90 5.94 7.63
C GLY A 36 25.88 6.94 7.08
N ASN A 37 24.61 6.56 7.17
CA ASN A 37 23.46 7.31 6.65
C ASN A 37 22.72 8.15 7.71
N GLN A 38 23.33 8.33 8.89
CA GLN A 38 22.74 9.06 10.01
C GLN A 38 23.48 10.38 10.23
N LEU A 39 22.73 11.46 10.35
CA LEU A 39 23.24 12.81 10.65
C LEU A 39 22.69 13.29 11.99
N PHE A 40 23.56 13.75 12.88
CA PHE A 40 23.20 14.41 14.14
C PHE A 40 23.50 15.91 14.04
N VAL A 41 22.52 16.75 14.34
CA VAL A 41 22.57 18.21 14.14
C VAL A 41 22.48 18.91 15.49
N PHE A 42 23.44 19.77 15.81
CA PHE A 42 23.56 20.47 17.09
C PHE A 42 23.55 21.99 16.89
N GLU A 43 23.16 22.72 17.92
CA GLU A 43 23.17 24.19 17.89
C GLU A 43 24.60 24.75 17.81
N ALA A 44 25.51 24.21 18.63
CA ALA A 44 26.90 24.65 18.69
C ALA A 44 27.93 23.50 18.67
N PRO A 45 29.20 23.79 18.30
CA PRO A 45 30.26 22.77 18.29
C PRO A 45 30.51 22.12 19.65
N ILE A 46 30.33 22.87 20.75
CA ILE A 46 30.55 22.35 22.10
C ILE A 46 29.54 21.25 22.45
N ASP A 47 28.29 21.38 22.00
CA ASP A 47 27.24 20.40 22.24
C ASP A 47 27.46 19.12 21.44
N LEU A 48 27.87 19.28 20.18
CA LEU A 48 28.27 18.17 19.31
C LEU A 48 29.39 17.35 19.97
N LEU A 49 30.48 18.02 20.39
CA LEU A 49 31.61 17.36 21.03
C LEU A 49 31.21 16.71 22.36
N SER A 50 30.34 17.38 23.13
CA SER A 50 29.83 16.83 24.39
C SER A 50 29.00 15.57 24.17
N PHE A 51 28.18 15.53 23.13
CA PHE A 51 27.43 14.34 22.74
C PHE A 51 28.34 13.18 22.37
N ILE A 52 29.42 13.41 21.61
CA ILE A 52 30.40 12.38 21.29
C ILE A 52 31.08 11.83 22.56
N CYS A 53 31.41 12.70 23.53
CA CYS A 53 31.97 12.26 24.82
C CYS A 53 30.98 11.40 25.64
N LEU A 54 29.68 11.72 25.58
CA LEU A 54 28.63 10.93 26.23
C LEU A 54 28.40 9.57 25.54
N TYR A 55 28.61 9.50 24.22
CA TYR A 55 28.38 8.31 23.39
C TYR A 55 29.61 7.97 22.52
N PRO A 56 30.72 7.49 23.13
CA PRO A 56 31.99 7.31 22.42
C PRO A 56 32.03 6.07 21.50
N GLN A 57 31.06 5.17 21.59
CA GLN A 57 31.04 3.93 20.80
C GLN A 57 30.63 4.21 19.36
N ASP A 58 31.45 3.77 18.40
CA ASP A 58 31.22 3.85 16.95
C ASP A 58 30.80 5.23 16.43
N TRP A 59 31.16 6.31 17.13
CA TRP A 59 30.72 7.66 16.75
C TRP A 59 31.17 8.01 15.32
N GLN A 60 32.35 7.54 14.91
CA GLN A 60 32.91 7.76 13.57
C GLN A 60 32.06 7.17 12.43
N SER A 61 31.15 6.25 12.72
CA SER A 61 30.24 5.70 11.71
C SER A 61 29.12 6.66 11.33
N ARG A 62 28.93 7.76 12.08
CA ARG A 62 27.83 8.73 11.92
C ARG A 62 28.37 10.09 11.53
N SER A 63 27.51 10.91 10.93
CA SER A 63 27.82 12.29 10.60
C SER A 63 27.29 13.25 11.67
N TYR A 64 28.00 14.34 11.92
CA TYR A 64 27.67 15.34 12.92
C TYR A 64 27.83 16.74 12.36
N LEU A 65 26.88 17.63 12.63
CA LEU A 65 26.86 18.99 12.12
C LEU A 65 26.52 19.96 13.25
N ALA A 66 27.34 20.99 13.45
CA ALA A 66 26.98 22.11 14.31
C ALA A 66 26.47 23.28 13.45
N LEU A 67 25.32 23.84 13.77
CA LEU A 67 24.69 24.90 12.96
C LEU A 67 25.30 26.29 13.22
N GLY A 68 25.86 26.52 14.41
CA GLY A 68 26.29 27.86 14.82
C GLY A 68 25.10 28.77 15.14
N GLY A 69 24.11 28.22 15.85
CA GLY A 69 22.81 28.82 16.16
C GLY A 69 21.63 28.02 15.59
N VAL A 70 20.51 28.69 15.32
CA VAL A 70 19.25 28.05 14.90
C VAL A 70 18.97 28.12 13.39
N SER A 71 19.98 28.44 12.56
CA SER A 71 19.81 28.62 11.11
C SER A 71 19.95 27.30 10.34
N GLY A 72 19.06 27.06 9.36
CA GLY A 72 19.10 25.85 8.52
C GLY A 72 20.12 25.85 7.39
N LYS A 73 20.80 26.96 7.09
CA LYS A 73 21.71 27.08 5.92
C LYS A 73 22.79 26.00 5.88
N ALA A 74 23.36 25.68 7.03
CA ALA A 74 24.34 24.62 7.21
C ALA A 74 23.77 23.23 6.87
N LEU A 75 22.56 22.95 7.37
CA LEU A 75 21.87 21.69 7.17
C LEU A 75 21.50 21.48 5.70
N ASP A 76 20.95 22.51 5.06
CA ASP A 76 20.56 22.47 3.65
C ASP A 76 21.77 22.16 2.77
N ARG A 77 22.91 22.80 3.05
CA ARG A 77 24.16 22.52 2.35
C ARG A 77 24.62 21.09 2.58
N PHE A 78 24.68 20.64 3.83
CA PHE A 78 25.14 19.29 4.16
C PHE A 78 24.31 18.21 3.44
N LEU A 79 22.98 18.34 3.46
CA LEU A 79 22.07 17.40 2.78
C LEU A 79 22.10 17.55 1.25
N SER A 80 22.56 18.70 0.73
CA SER A 80 22.81 18.85 -0.71
C SER A 80 24.01 18.01 -1.17
N GLU A 81 25.03 17.85 -0.32
CA GLU A 81 26.26 17.09 -0.61
C GLU A 81 26.13 15.60 -0.24
N ARG A 82 25.38 15.26 0.83
CA ARG A 82 25.19 13.88 1.34
C ARG A 82 23.80 13.32 1.04
N LYS A 83 23.62 12.86 -0.19
CA LYS A 83 22.37 12.23 -0.69
C LYS A 83 22.06 10.85 -0.11
N ASP A 84 23.04 10.23 0.54
CA ASP A 84 22.94 8.94 1.23
C ASP A 84 22.28 9.03 2.62
N THR A 85 22.08 10.25 3.14
CA THR A 85 21.46 10.48 4.46
C THR A 85 20.02 9.97 4.46
N ARG A 86 19.70 9.05 5.38
CA ARG A 86 18.36 8.47 5.55
C ARG A 86 17.68 8.91 6.85
N LYS A 87 18.45 9.34 7.84
CA LYS A 87 17.95 9.70 9.16
C LYS A 87 18.69 10.91 9.73
N VAL A 88 17.94 11.90 10.18
CA VAL A 88 18.46 13.10 10.83
C VAL A 88 17.96 13.14 12.28
N PHE A 89 18.90 13.37 13.19
CA PHE A 89 18.66 13.59 14.61
C PHE A 89 18.91 15.06 14.94
N LEU A 90 17.85 15.81 15.25
CA LEU A 90 17.94 17.19 15.70
C LEU A 90 18.18 17.21 17.22
N CYS A 91 19.34 17.73 17.61
CA CYS A 91 19.88 17.70 18.96
C CYS A 91 20.13 19.14 19.46
N LEU A 92 19.25 20.08 19.14
CA LEU A 92 19.33 21.46 19.61
C LEU A 92 18.92 21.56 21.09
N ASP A 93 19.14 22.74 21.67
CA ASP A 93 18.87 23.04 23.08
C ASP A 93 17.42 22.70 23.49
N SER A 94 17.23 22.43 24.78
CA SER A 94 15.92 22.08 25.34
C SER A 94 14.99 23.28 25.52
N ASP A 95 15.43 24.49 25.18
CA ASP A 95 14.66 25.72 25.36
C ASP A 95 13.65 25.96 24.21
N THR A 96 12.86 27.02 24.35
CA THR A 96 11.83 27.38 23.36
C THR A 96 12.43 27.64 21.98
N ALA A 97 13.59 28.31 21.91
CA ALA A 97 14.22 28.66 20.64
C ALA A 97 14.74 27.41 19.92
N GLY A 98 15.38 26.49 20.64
CA GLY A 98 15.81 25.18 20.13
C GLY A 98 14.62 24.31 19.69
N SER A 99 13.51 24.38 20.42
CA SER A 99 12.26 23.68 20.08
C SER A 99 11.64 24.17 18.78
N GLU A 100 11.43 25.48 18.65
CA GLU A 100 10.89 26.10 17.45
C GLU A 100 11.81 25.89 16.24
N ALA A 101 13.12 25.94 16.47
CA ALA A 101 14.11 25.63 15.44
C ALA A 101 14.00 24.18 14.95
N CYS A 102 13.85 23.20 15.85
CA CYS A 102 13.69 21.80 15.44
C CYS A 102 12.46 21.59 14.56
N THR A 103 11.32 22.18 14.92
CA THR A 103 10.08 22.10 14.13
C THR A 103 10.26 22.69 12.74
N ARG A 104 10.89 23.87 12.65
CA ARG A 104 11.18 24.55 11.38
C ARG A 104 12.19 23.79 10.52
N LEU A 105 13.26 23.27 11.10
CA LEU A 105 14.27 22.49 10.38
C LEU A 105 13.68 21.18 9.87
N ALA A 106 12.83 20.52 10.64
CA ALA A 106 12.14 19.31 10.18
C ALA A 106 11.34 19.58 8.89
N GLN A 107 10.73 20.76 8.74
CA GLN A 107 10.01 21.15 7.53
C GLN A 107 10.94 21.38 6.31
N SER A 108 12.20 21.81 6.51
CA SER A 108 13.15 22.03 5.42
C SER A 108 13.88 20.75 4.98
N ILE A 109 13.98 19.75 5.85
CA ILE A 109 14.58 18.45 5.52
C ILE A 109 13.73 17.72 4.46
N PRO A 110 14.34 17.12 3.41
CA PRO A 110 13.64 16.32 2.40
C PRO A 110 12.69 15.26 2.96
N GLY A 111 11.54 15.05 2.30
CA GLY A 111 10.49 14.13 2.73
C GLY A 111 10.94 12.67 2.89
N GLU A 112 11.99 12.28 2.16
CA GLU A 112 12.57 10.93 2.11
C GLU A 112 13.52 10.61 3.28
N ILE A 113 13.69 11.56 4.21
CA ILE A 113 14.57 11.44 5.36
C ILE A 113 13.73 11.41 6.64
N ALA A 114 13.95 10.39 7.48
CA ALA A 114 13.34 10.32 8.80
C ALA A 114 13.93 11.39 9.73
N VAL A 115 13.10 12.09 10.49
CA VAL A 115 13.53 13.17 11.38
C VAL A 115 13.12 12.86 12.81
N ILE A 116 14.10 12.81 13.70
CA ILE A 116 13.91 12.59 15.13
C ILE A 116 14.55 13.75 15.88
N ARG A 117 13.90 14.24 16.94
CA ARG A 117 14.50 15.18 17.89
C ARG A 117 14.93 14.43 19.14
N LEU A 118 16.17 14.67 19.57
CA LEU A 118 16.71 14.20 20.85
C LEU A 118 16.79 15.40 21.79
N VAL A 119 15.98 15.39 22.84
CA VAL A 119 15.96 16.47 23.84
C VAL A 119 16.99 16.15 24.93
N PRO A 120 17.99 17.01 25.19
CA PRO A 120 18.97 16.79 26.25
C PRO A 120 18.30 16.80 27.64
N ALA A 121 18.87 16.05 28.59
CA ALA A 121 18.36 15.97 29.97
C ALA A 121 18.66 17.21 30.85
N ARG A 122 19.40 18.17 30.29
CA ARG A 122 19.67 19.50 30.82
C ARG A 122 19.47 20.51 29.70
N LYS A 123 19.76 21.79 29.96
CA LYS A 123 19.57 22.88 28.99
C LYS A 123 20.19 22.56 27.62
N ASP A 124 21.44 22.12 27.62
CA ASP A 124 22.21 21.77 26.43
C ASP A 124 23.05 20.49 26.67
N TRP A 125 23.69 19.96 25.63
CA TRP A 125 24.46 18.70 25.73
C TRP A 125 25.74 18.85 26.53
N ASN A 126 26.32 20.05 26.55
CA ASN A 126 27.47 20.35 27.38
C ASN A 126 27.10 20.34 28.87
N ASP A 127 25.95 20.88 29.25
CA ASP A 127 25.43 20.81 30.61
C ASP A 127 25.11 19.38 31.01
N VAL A 128 24.57 18.56 30.10
CA VAL A 128 24.40 17.11 30.32
C VAL A 128 25.75 16.44 30.62
N LEU A 129 26.81 16.74 29.86
CA LEU A 129 28.14 16.18 30.10
C LEU A 129 28.74 16.64 31.43
N ARG A 130 28.63 17.92 31.76
CA ARG A 130 29.19 18.49 33.00
C ARG A 130 28.48 17.97 34.24
N GLN A 131 27.19 17.72 34.15
CA GLN A 131 26.33 17.26 35.27
C GLN A 131 25.98 15.77 35.16
N GLN A 132 26.71 15.01 34.34
CA GLN A 132 26.37 13.61 34.04
C GLN A 132 26.28 12.70 35.28
N GLY A 133 27.02 13.03 36.35
CA GLY A 133 26.98 12.31 37.62
C GLY A 133 25.66 12.47 38.38
N ASP A 134 24.94 13.56 38.14
CA ASP A 134 23.66 13.89 38.77
C ASP A 134 22.46 13.43 37.93
N ILE A 135 22.70 12.73 36.81
CA ILE A 135 21.65 12.21 35.94
C ILE A 135 21.40 10.74 36.28
N PRO A 136 20.24 10.40 36.88
CA PRO A 136 19.92 9.03 37.25
C PRO A 136 20.02 8.08 36.07
N SER A 137 20.64 6.92 36.29
CA SER A 137 20.78 5.85 35.30
C SER A 137 21.43 6.28 33.97
N ARG A 138 22.18 7.38 33.95
CA ARG A 138 22.81 7.95 32.74
C ARG A 138 21.79 8.21 31.61
N LYS A 139 20.55 8.55 31.97
CA LYS A 139 19.51 8.91 31.01
C LYS A 139 19.75 10.32 30.46
N PHE A 140 20.76 10.46 29.60
CA PHE A 140 21.22 11.74 29.03
C PHE A 140 20.24 12.37 28.04
N ILE A 141 19.35 11.57 27.47
CA ILE A 141 18.23 12.00 26.62
C ILE A 141 16.97 12.02 27.50
N ALA A 142 16.40 13.21 27.71
CA ALA A 142 15.12 13.34 28.44
C ALA A 142 13.98 12.76 27.62
N GLU A 143 13.90 13.14 26.35
CA GLU A 143 12.80 12.80 25.45
C GLU A 143 13.33 12.53 24.03
N THR A 144 12.71 11.57 23.35
CA THR A 144 12.92 11.29 21.93
C THR A 144 11.61 11.54 21.21
N ILE A 145 11.56 12.58 20.38
CA ILE A 145 10.35 13.01 19.68
C ILE A 145 10.51 12.67 18.20
N THR A 146 9.67 11.79 17.68
CA THR A 146 9.66 11.50 16.24
C THR A 146 8.90 12.59 15.51
N LEU A 147 9.61 13.41 14.73
CA LEU A 147 9.02 14.51 13.95
C LEU A 147 8.54 14.04 12.57
N ARG A 148 9.19 13.02 12.01
CA ARG A 148 8.80 12.38 10.75
C ARG A 148 9.28 10.93 10.69
N GLU A 149 8.34 9.99 10.53
CA GLU A 149 8.64 8.61 10.17
C GLU A 149 8.62 8.43 8.65
N LEU A 150 9.50 7.57 8.15
CA LEU A 150 9.39 7.08 6.77
C LEU A 150 8.46 5.86 6.77
N PRO A 151 7.54 5.75 5.80
CA PRO A 151 6.76 4.53 5.65
C PRO A 151 7.71 3.35 5.41
N THR A 152 7.65 2.33 6.27
CA THR A 152 8.31 1.06 6.01
C THR A 152 7.70 0.44 4.76
N ALA A 153 8.50 0.25 3.72
CA ALA A 153 8.06 -0.46 2.52
C ALA A 153 7.65 -1.88 2.93
N GLN A 154 6.36 -2.21 2.80
CA GLN A 154 5.88 -3.56 3.04
C GLN A 154 6.39 -4.47 1.90
N PRO A 155 6.95 -5.65 2.22
CA PRO A 155 7.38 -6.58 1.18
C PRO A 155 6.17 -7.06 0.39
N VAL A 156 6.33 -7.18 -0.93
CA VAL A 156 5.30 -7.73 -1.82
C VAL A 156 5.20 -9.25 -1.58
N PRO A 157 4.00 -9.82 -1.33
CA PRO A 157 3.82 -11.26 -1.24
C PRO A 157 4.19 -11.93 -2.57
N MET A 158 5.15 -12.86 -2.53
CA MET A 158 5.61 -13.59 -3.72
C MET A 158 5.36 -15.08 -3.51
N LEU A 159 4.71 -15.72 -4.48
CA LEU A 159 4.60 -17.18 -4.60
C LEU A 159 5.61 -17.67 -5.64
N ARG A 160 6.36 -18.74 -5.33
CA ARG A 160 7.25 -19.36 -6.32
C ARG A 160 6.41 -20.30 -7.18
N MET A 161 6.58 -20.21 -8.50
CA MET A 161 5.89 -21.11 -9.42
C MET A 161 6.21 -22.60 -9.16
N ALA A 162 7.40 -22.91 -8.60
CA ALA A 162 7.79 -24.26 -8.21
C ALA A 162 6.95 -24.83 -7.04
N ASP A 163 6.36 -23.95 -6.23
CA ASP A 163 5.54 -24.34 -5.07
C ASP A 163 4.04 -24.40 -5.43
N VAL A 164 3.66 -24.06 -6.68
CA VAL A 164 2.27 -24.12 -7.16
C VAL A 164 1.96 -25.54 -7.63
N GLU A 165 1.04 -26.22 -6.94
CA GLU A 165 0.61 -27.57 -7.32
C GLU A 165 -0.13 -27.59 -8.66
N LEU A 166 0.15 -28.61 -9.48
CA LEU A 166 -0.57 -28.86 -10.73
C LEU A 166 -2.00 -29.32 -10.41
N THR A 167 -2.98 -28.58 -10.90
CA THR A 167 -4.41 -28.93 -10.77
C THR A 167 -4.98 -29.41 -12.11
N SER A 168 -5.77 -30.48 -12.09
CA SER A 168 -6.55 -30.93 -13.25
C SER A 168 -7.74 -30.00 -13.47
N VAL A 169 -8.09 -29.75 -14.73
CA VAL A 169 -9.28 -28.98 -15.08
C VAL A 169 -10.45 -29.93 -15.25
N ASP A 170 -11.50 -29.76 -14.45
CA ASP A 170 -12.78 -30.45 -14.62
C ASP A 170 -13.62 -29.73 -15.68
N TRP A 171 -14.29 -30.49 -16.54
CA TRP A 171 -15.01 -29.95 -17.70
C TRP A 171 -16.50 -30.22 -17.63
N LEU A 172 -17.30 -29.17 -17.85
CA LEU A 172 -18.71 -29.31 -18.21
C LEU A 172 -18.84 -29.82 -19.65
N TRP A 173 -18.06 -29.24 -20.57
CA TRP A 173 -18.00 -29.64 -21.96
C TRP A 173 -16.59 -29.46 -22.52
N PHE A 174 -15.84 -30.54 -22.71
CA PHE A 174 -14.50 -30.47 -23.28
C PHE A 174 -14.54 -30.22 -24.80
N PRO A 175 -13.68 -29.33 -25.35
CA PRO A 175 -12.72 -28.44 -24.71
C PRO A 175 -13.25 -27.00 -24.51
N TYR A 176 -14.57 -26.82 -24.41
CA TYR A 176 -15.24 -25.52 -24.49
C TYR A 176 -15.55 -24.87 -23.14
N ILE A 177 -16.14 -25.62 -22.20
CA ILE A 177 -16.68 -25.09 -20.94
C ILE A 177 -16.06 -25.85 -19.75
N PRO A 178 -15.05 -25.28 -19.08
CA PRO A 178 -14.49 -25.81 -17.84
C PRO A 178 -15.31 -25.38 -16.60
N PHE A 179 -15.36 -26.22 -15.58
CA PHE A 179 -15.95 -25.86 -14.29
C PHE A 179 -15.08 -24.82 -13.56
N GLY A 180 -15.73 -23.96 -12.77
CA GLY A 180 -15.07 -22.94 -11.96
C GLY A 180 -14.42 -21.79 -12.75
N LYS A 181 -14.72 -21.67 -14.05
CA LYS A 181 -14.21 -20.58 -14.90
C LYS A 181 -15.34 -19.87 -15.62
N LEU A 182 -15.14 -18.60 -15.90
CA LEU A 182 -16.06 -17.79 -16.70
C LEU A 182 -15.99 -18.20 -18.18
N THR A 183 -17.14 -18.45 -18.79
CA THR A 183 -17.29 -18.71 -20.23
C THR A 183 -18.23 -17.66 -20.83
N ILE A 184 -17.82 -17.04 -21.95
CA ILE A 184 -18.63 -16.03 -22.66
C ILE A 184 -19.15 -16.65 -23.97
N ILE A 185 -20.48 -16.61 -24.15
CA ILE A 185 -21.14 -17.01 -25.39
C ILE A 185 -21.49 -15.74 -26.18
N GLN A 186 -20.84 -15.55 -27.33
CA GLN A 186 -21.04 -14.38 -28.18
C GLN A 186 -21.55 -14.79 -29.57
N GLY A 187 -22.43 -13.97 -30.13
CA GLY A 187 -23.02 -14.16 -31.45
C GLY A 187 -23.98 -13.02 -31.79
N ASN A 188 -24.34 -12.86 -33.07
CA ASN A 188 -25.24 -11.80 -33.51
C ASN A 188 -26.66 -11.96 -32.89
N PRO A 189 -27.45 -10.88 -32.79
CA PRO A 189 -28.86 -10.98 -32.40
C PRO A 189 -29.60 -11.99 -33.29
N GLY A 190 -30.41 -12.86 -32.69
CA GLY A 190 -31.19 -13.87 -33.42
C GLY A 190 -30.47 -15.19 -33.77
N GLU A 191 -29.16 -15.32 -33.54
CA GLU A 191 -28.38 -16.54 -33.87
C GLU A 191 -28.57 -17.71 -32.88
N GLY A 192 -29.58 -17.66 -32.00
CA GLY A 192 -29.89 -18.77 -31.10
C GLY A 192 -29.01 -18.91 -29.86
N LYS A 193 -28.34 -17.85 -29.38
CA LYS A 193 -27.55 -17.87 -28.13
C LYS A 193 -28.35 -18.36 -26.92
N THR A 194 -29.50 -17.75 -26.69
CA THR A 194 -30.45 -18.13 -25.62
C THR A 194 -30.93 -19.57 -25.80
N TYR A 195 -31.19 -20.00 -27.03
CA TYR A 195 -31.58 -21.37 -27.34
C TYR A 195 -30.48 -22.37 -26.97
N PHE A 196 -29.23 -22.06 -27.33
CA PHE A 196 -28.07 -22.84 -26.96
C PHE A 196 -27.87 -22.89 -25.43
N ALA A 197 -28.00 -21.76 -24.75
CA ALA A 197 -27.89 -21.68 -23.29
C ALA A 197 -28.95 -22.54 -22.58
N MET A 198 -30.20 -22.55 -23.07
CA MET A 198 -31.27 -23.40 -22.53
C MET A 198 -31.05 -24.88 -22.83
N ARG A 199 -30.48 -25.24 -23.98
CA ARG A 199 -30.09 -26.63 -24.29
C ARG A 199 -28.94 -27.12 -23.40
N LEU A 200 -27.98 -26.25 -23.12
CA LEU A 200 -26.90 -26.52 -22.17
C LEU A 200 -27.47 -26.70 -20.75
N ALA A 201 -28.35 -25.81 -20.31
CA ALA A 201 -29.09 -25.91 -19.05
C ALA A 201 -29.81 -27.27 -18.92
N ALA A 202 -30.56 -27.65 -19.95
CA ALA A 202 -31.26 -28.93 -19.96
C ALA A 202 -30.31 -30.12 -19.82
N ALA A 203 -29.20 -30.15 -20.58
CA ALA A 203 -28.20 -31.21 -20.48
C ALA A 203 -27.52 -31.31 -19.11
N CYS A 204 -27.52 -30.23 -18.32
CA CYS A 204 -27.01 -30.22 -16.95
C CYS A 204 -28.00 -30.77 -15.93
N THR A 205 -29.30 -30.64 -16.21
CA THR A 205 -30.38 -31.03 -15.29
C THR A 205 -31.00 -32.37 -15.64
N ASN A 206 -30.83 -32.84 -16.86
CA ASN A 206 -31.22 -34.17 -17.31
C ASN A 206 -29.98 -35.06 -17.52
N ARG A 207 -30.17 -36.38 -17.57
CA ARG A 207 -29.08 -37.35 -17.79
C ARG A 207 -28.66 -37.45 -19.27
N LYS A 208 -28.88 -36.42 -20.09
CA LYS A 208 -28.49 -36.46 -21.51
C LYS A 208 -27.06 -35.95 -21.66
N PRO A 209 -26.15 -36.73 -22.26
CA PRO A 209 -24.77 -36.29 -22.45
C PRO A 209 -24.70 -35.14 -23.45
N LEU A 210 -23.77 -34.22 -23.21
CA LEU A 210 -23.36 -33.24 -24.20
C LEU A 210 -22.60 -33.93 -25.35
N PRO A 211 -22.56 -33.35 -26.57
CA PRO A 211 -21.85 -33.95 -27.69
C PRO A 211 -20.37 -34.23 -27.37
N GLY A 212 -19.97 -35.49 -27.49
CA GLY A 212 -18.60 -35.94 -27.21
C GLY A 212 -18.24 -36.01 -25.71
N MET A 213 -19.22 -35.90 -24.81
CA MET A 213 -19.04 -36.01 -23.36
C MET A 213 -19.69 -37.27 -22.81
N GLU A 214 -19.19 -37.72 -21.66
CA GLU A 214 -19.90 -38.71 -20.85
C GLU A 214 -21.14 -38.09 -20.19
N THR A 215 -22.08 -38.95 -19.79
CA THR A 215 -23.27 -38.49 -19.06
C THR A 215 -22.85 -37.94 -17.70
N LEU A 216 -23.24 -36.69 -17.42
CA LEU A 216 -23.05 -36.07 -16.12
C LEU A 216 -24.18 -36.48 -15.17
N GLU A 217 -23.86 -36.64 -13.89
CA GLU A 217 -24.90 -36.69 -12.87
C GLU A 217 -25.62 -35.33 -12.82
N PRO A 218 -26.96 -35.30 -12.90
CA PRO A 218 -27.72 -34.06 -12.88
C PRO A 218 -27.38 -33.20 -11.67
N PHE A 219 -27.36 -31.88 -11.85
CA PHE A 219 -27.11 -30.92 -10.78
C PHE A 219 -27.99 -29.66 -10.93
N ASN A 220 -28.07 -28.88 -9.86
CA ASN A 220 -28.82 -27.64 -9.87
C ASN A 220 -28.08 -26.58 -10.68
N ILE A 221 -28.84 -25.80 -11.44
CA ILE A 221 -28.34 -24.64 -12.18
C ILE A 221 -29.12 -23.40 -11.79
N ILE A 222 -28.52 -22.24 -11.99
CA ILE A 222 -29.22 -20.96 -11.92
C ILE A 222 -29.28 -20.39 -13.34
N TYR A 223 -30.48 -20.07 -13.81
CA TYR A 223 -30.71 -19.40 -15.09
C TYR A 223 -31.32 -18.03 -14.82
N GLN A 224 -30.54 -16.97 -14.98
CA GLN A 224 -31.02 -15.60 -14.79
C GLN A 224 -31.20 -14.92 -16.15
N THR A 225 -32.39 -14.35 -16.36
CA THR A 225 -32.69 -13.53 -17.52
C THR A 225 -33.54 -12.32 -17.13
N ALA A 226 -33.33 -11.21 -17.83
CA ALA A 226 -34.12 -10.00 -17.70
C ALA A 226 -34.87 -9.63 -18.99
N GLU A 227 -34.61 -10.35 -20.09
CA GLU A 227 -35.23 -10.11 -21.39
C GLU A 227 -36.46 -10.98 -21.62
N ASP A 228 -36.38 -12.25 -21.20
CA ASP A 228 -37.43 -13.24 -21.45
C ASP A 228 -38.33 -13.45 -20.23
N GLY A 229 -39.64 -13.55 -20.46
CA GLY A 229 -40.59 -13.88 -19.40
C GLY A 229 -40.43 -15.33 -18.90
N LEU A 230 -40.34 -15.51 -17.58
CA LEU A 230 -40.11 -16.83 -16.98
C LEU A 230 -41.22 -17.83 -17.34
N GLY A 231 -42.48 -17.39 -17.29
CA GLY A 231 -43.65 -18.26 -17.46
C GLY A 231 -44.04 -18.51 -18.93
N ASP A 232 -43.87 -17.51 -19.80
CA ASP A 232 -44.33 -17.55 -21.19
C ASP A 232 -43.24 -17.94 -22.20
N THR A 233 -41.96 -17.77 -21.83
CA THR A 233 -40.84 -17.94 -22.75
C THR A 233 -39.83 -18.94 -22.22
N VAL A 234 -39.28 -18.71 -21.03
CA VAL A 234 -38.21 -19.56 -20.46
C VAL A 234 -38.73 -20.96 -20.13
N LYS A 235 -39.81 -21.06 -19.35
CA LYS A 235 -40.36 -22.34 -18.91
C LYS A 235 -40.78 -23.24 -20.08
N PRO A 236 -41.54 -22.77 -21.11
CA PRO A 236 -41.88 -23.60 -22.26
C PRO A 236 -40.65 -24.10 -23.04
N ARG A 237 -39.63 -23.25 -23.23
CA ARG A 237 -38.39 -23.65 -23.94
C ARG A 237 -37.56 -24.67 -23.16
N LEU A 238 -37.49 -24.55 -21.84
CA LEU A 238 -36.83 -25.56 -20.99
C LEU A 238 -37.57 -26.89 -21.01
N MET A 239 -38.91 -26.86 -21.02
CA MET A 239 -39.73 -28.07 -21.20
C MET A 239 -39.49 -28.72 -22.57
N GLU A 240 -39.43 -27.93 -23.64
CA GLU A 240 -39.10 -28.42 -24.99
C GLU A 240 -37.67 -29.01 -25.06
N ALA A 241 -36.74 -28.44 -24.30
CA ALA A 241 -35.37 -28.94 -24.17
C ALA A 241 -35.27 -30.19 -23.28
N ASP A 242 -36.37 -30.64 -22.67
CA ASP A 242 -36.44 -31.77 -21.73
C ASP A 242 -35.61 -31.54 -20.45
N ALA A 243 -35.57 -30.29 -19.98
CA ALA A 243 -34.89 -29.93 -18.72
C ALA A 243 -35.70 -30.42 -17.51
N ASP A 244 -34.99 -30.91 -16.49
CA ASP A 244 -35.59 -31.12 -15.17
C ASP A 244 -35.81 -29.75 -14.50
N LEU A 245 -37.05 -29.28 -14.50
CA LEU A 245 -37.43 -27.96 -13.98
C LEU A 245 -37.22 -27.83 -12.47
N GLU A 246 -37.17 -28.91 -11.70
CA GLU A 246 -36.90 -28.85 -10.25
C GLU A 246 -35.45 -28.44 -9.96
N ARG A 247 -34.57 -28.59 -10.96
CA ARG A 247 -33.14 -28.26 -10.87
C ARG A 247 -32.77 -26.96 -11.58
N VAL A 248 -33.71 -26.30 -12.24
CA VAL A 248 -33.51 -24.97 -12.84
C VAL A 248 -34.03 -23.91 -11.88
N LEU A 249 -33.11 -23.18 -11.29
CA LEU A 249 -33.42 -22.14 -10.31
C LEU A 249 -33.27 -20.75 -10.93
N VAL A 250 -34.00 -19.78 -10.39
CA VAL A 250 -33.95 -18.38 -10.80
C VAL A 250 -33.88 -17.53 -9.53
N ILE A 251 -33.04 -16.50 -9.52
CA ILE A 251 -33.00 -15.55 -8.40
C ILE A 251 -34.16 -14.58 -8.57
N ASP A 252 -35.00 -14.46 -7.55
CA ASP A 252 -36.07 -13.48 -7.53
C ASP A 252 -35.51 -12.07 -7.32
N ASP A 253 -35.51 -11.28 -8.39
CA ASP A 253 -34.99 -9.92 -8.43
C ASP A 253 -36.07 -8.85 -8.68
N ARG A 254 -37.35 -9.23 -8.51
CA ARG A 254 -38.49 -8.34 -8.75
C ARG A 254 -38.50 -7.10 -7.85
N ASP A 255 -38.13 -7.27 -6.58
CA ASP A 255 -38.09 -6.17 -5.59
C ASP A 255 -36.78 -5.39 -5.64
N THR A 256 -35.67 -6.07 -5.95
CA THR A 256 -34.33 -5.48 -5.98
C THR A 256 -33.57 -6.05 -7.17
N PRO A 257 -33.32 -5.24 -8.22
CA PRO A 257 -32.63 -5.67 -9.43
C PRO A 257 -31.30 -6.36 -9.10
N LEU A 258 -31.03 -7.48 -9.75
CA LEU A 258 -29.78 -8.20 -9.57
C LEU A 258 -28.66 -7.55 -10.38
N THR A 259 -27.45 -7.53 -9.82
CA THR A 259 -26.24 -7.16 -10.56
C THR A 259 -25.18 -8.24 -10.44
N LEU A 260 -24.23 -8.28 -11.37
CA LEU A 260 -23.13 -9.24 -11.34
C LEU A 260 -22.20 -9.11 -10.12
N ALA A 261 -22.20 -7.96 -9.45
CA ALA A 261 -21.44 -7.73 -8.22
C ALA A 261 -22.22 -8.12 -6.94
N ASP A 262 -23.44 -8.63 -7.09
CA ASP A 262 -24.33 -8.92 -5.95
C ASP A 262 -23.95 -10.24 -5.26
N GLU A 263 -23.73 -10.18 -3.94
CA GLU A 263 -23.46 -11.36 -3.10
C GLU A 263 -24.60 -12.40 -3.11
N ARG A 264 -25.83 -12.00 -3.51
CA ARG A 264 -26.94 -12.92 -3.73
C ARG A 264 -26.59 -14.04 -4.70
N ILE A 265 -25.77 -13.79 -5.73
CA ILE A 265 -25.35 -14.82 -6.68
C ILE A 265 -24.51 -15.89 -5.95
N ALA A 266 -23.49 -15.46 -5.19
CA ALA A 266 -22.62 -16.36 -4.44
C ALA A 266 -23.39 -17.15 -3.37
N ARG A 267 -24.35 -16.51 -2.68
CA ARG A 267 -25.23 -17.19 -1.72
C ARG A 267 -26.13 -18.22 -2.40
N ALA A 268 -26.79 -17.85 -3.50
CA ALA A 268 -27.68 -18.74 -4.24
C ALA A 268 -26.94 -19.99 -4.74
N ILE A 269 -25.70 -19.83 -5.23
CA ILE A 269 -24.84 -20.95 -5.64
C ILE A 269 -24.59 -21.91 -4.48
N ARG A 270 -24.18 -21.40 -3.32
CA ARG A 270 -23.83 -22.22 -2.13
C ARG A 270 -25.06 -22.88 -1.51
N GLU A 271 -26.13 -22.13 -1.29
CA GLU A 271 -27.34 -22.60 -0.61
C GLU A 271 -28.09 -23.66 -1.43
N ASN A 272 -28.04 -23.56 -2.76
CA ASN A 272 -28.73 -24.49 -3.65
C ASN A 272 -27.81 -25.52 -4.30
N ASN A 273 -26.53 -25.57 -3.92
CA ASN A 273 -25.52 -26.44 -4.51
C ASN A 273 -25.52 -26.38 -6.05
N ALA A 274 -25.64 -25.17 -6.60
CA ALA A 274 -25.67 -24.97 -8.05
C ALA A 274 -24.25 -25.11 -8.61
N ARG A 275 -24.10 -25.82 -9.73
CA ARG A 275 -22.79 -26.01 -10.40
C ARG A 275 -22.63 -25.24 -11.70
N LEU A 276 -23.68 -24.54 -12.13
CA LEU A 276 -23.69 -23.67 -13.30
C LEU A 276 -24.59 -22.47 -13.05
N VAL A 277 -24.11 -21.27 -13.42
CA VAL A 277 -24.92 -20.05 -13.48
C VAL A 277 -24.87 -19.54 -14.92
N ILE A 278 -26.05 -19.35 -15.51
CA ILE A 278 -26.24 -18.75 -16.84
C ILE A 278 -26.88 -17.39 -16.63
N ILE A 279 -26.25 -16.35 -17.18
CA ILE A 279 -26.76 -14.98 -17.18
C ILE A 279 -27.01 -14.59 -18.64
N ASP A 280 -28.29 -14.38 -19.00
CA ASP A 280 -28.69 -14.11 -20.38
C ASP A 280 -29.69 -12.93 -20.47
N PRO A 281 -29.28 -11.76 -21.00
CA PRO A 281 -27.95 -11.36 -21.45
C PRO A 281 -27.13 -10.74 -20.30
N VAL A 282 -25.80 -10.75 -20.39
CA VAL A 282 -24.93 -10.15 -19.35
C VAL A 282 -25.18 -8.66 -19.16
N GLN A 283 -25.57 -7.97 -20.23
CA GLN A 283 -25.83 -6.53 -20.29
C GLN A 283 -26.88 -6.06 -19.29
N ALA A 284 -27.90 -6.88 -19.04
CA ALA A 284 -28.99 -6.51 -18.15
C ALA A 284 -28.56 -6.48 -16.67
N PHE A 285 -27.40 -7.06 -16.33
CA PHE A 285 -26.94 -7.24 -14.95
C PHE A 285 -25.65 -6.47 -14.63
N LEU A 286 -25.16 -5.62 -15.55
CA LEU A 286 -23.97 -4.79 -15.30
C LEU A 286 -24.22 -3.63 -14.32
N GLY A 287 -25.47 -3.19 -14.18
CA GLY A 287 -25.86 -2.04 -13.36
C GLY A 287 -26.15 -0.77 -14.20
N ALA A 288 -26.99 0.11 -13.67
CA ALA A 288 -27.54 1.26 -14.41
C ALA A 288 -26.49 2.29 -14.86
N ASP A 289 -25.35 2.36 -14.17
CA ASP A 289 -24.30 3.37 -14.39
C ASP A 289 -23.10 2.86 -15.19
N VAL A 290 -23.18 1.66 -15.79
CA VAL A 290 -22.05 1.01 -16.46
C VAL A 290 -22.19 1.09 -17.98
N ASP A 291 -21.27 1.82 -18.62
CA ASP A 291 -21.16 1.83 -20.08
C ASP A 291 -20.28 0.68 -20.58
N MET A 292 -20.92 -0.26 -21.28
CA MET A 292 -20.25 -1.41 -21.88
C MET A 292 -19.14 -1.08 -22.86
N ASN A 293 -19.19 0.09 -23.49
CA ASN A 293 -18.16 0.53 -24.44
C ASN A 293 -16.90 1.03 -23.73
N ARG A 294 -16.98 1.24 -22.41
CA ARG A 294 -15.87 1.68 -21.56
C ARG A 294 -15.27 0.48 -20.84
N ALA A 295 -14.22 -0.08 -21.44
CA ALA A 295 -13.49 -1.23 -20.88
C ALA A 295 -13.06 -1.06 -19.40
N ASN A 296 -12.84 0.18 -18.94
CA ASN A 296 -12.45 0.46 -17.55
C ASN A 296 -13.58 0.24 -16.54
N GLU A 297 -14.85 0.36 -16.95
CA GLU A 297 -16.03 0.17 -16.08
C GLU A 297 -16.46 -1.30 -16.03
N VAL A 298 -16.22 -2.02 -17.13
CA VAL A 298 -16.61 -3.42 -17.30
C VAL A 298 -15.61 -4.40 -16.65
N ARG A 299 -14.30 -4.10 -16.71
CA ARG A 299 -13.22 -4.96 -16.18
C ARG A 299 -13.37 -5.32 -14.69
N PRO A 300 -13.69 -4.38 -13.77
CA PRO A 300 -13.84 -4.69 -12.36
C PRO A 300 -14.95 -5.72 -12.08
N ILE A 301 -16.07 -5.63 -12.80
CA ILE A 301 -17.25 -6.48 -12.62
C ILE A 301 -16.95 -7.92 -13.05
N PHE A 302 -16.25 -8.10 -14.18
CA PHE A 302 -15.85 -9.43 -14.61
C PHE A 302 -14.75 -10.05 -13.74
N ARG A 303 -13.90 -9.22 -13.11
CA ARG A 303 -12.86 -9.71 -12.21
C ARG A 303 -13.47 -10.39 -10.98
N SER A 304 -14.50 -9.80 -10.37
CA SER A 304 -15.17 -10.39 -9.20
C SER A 304 -15.93 -11.69 -9.50
N LEU A 305 -16.18 -12.01 -10.77
CA LEU A 305 -16.80 -13.29 -11.16
C LEU A 305 -15.78 -14.41 -11.40
N GLY A 306 -14.51 -14.07 -11.60
CA GLY A 306 -13.44 -15.04 -11.85
C GLY A 306 -12.61 -15.40 -10.61
N ASP A 307 -12.73 -14.59 -9.54
CA ASP A 307 -12.10 -14.77 -8.23
C ASP A 307 -13.00 -15.58 -7.29
#